data_AF-A0A076HFZ3-F1
#
_entry.id   AF-A0A076HFZ3-F1
#
_cell.length_a   1.000
_cell.length_b   1.000
_cell.length_c   1.000
_cell.angle_alpha   90.00
_cell.angle_beta   90.00
_cell.angle_gamma   90.00
#
_symmetry.space_group_name_H-M   'P 1'
#
loop_
_entity.id
_entity.type
_entity.pdbx_description
1 polymer ?
#
loop_
_entity_poly.entity_id
_entity_poly.type
_entity_poly.pdbx_seq_one_letter_code
_entity_poly.pdbx_strand_id
1 'polypeptide(L)'
;MPYLSDGQLAHIGKEAHEVLDSLERRIQVMEQELSHGPQERDTLIKASTKRDVTRRFIRAIQDEQEHRRNNPALRSAASESLPRTFLEVARHRLPGATFDSLLQEALTACAQQQDAQAAPSPAPRDTSQEDKVIPIRNDGDSLPVVVSPAPESATEA
;
A
#
# COMPACT_ATOMS: atom_id res chain seq x y z
N MET A 1 -14.61 7.61 19.89
CA MET A 1 -14.65 8.13 18.52
C MET A 1 -15.71 7.35 17.76
N PRO A 2 -16.62 8.00 17.02
CA PRO A 2 -17.54 7.28 16.13
C PRO A 2 -16.76 6.39 15.15
N TYR A 3 -17.34 5.26 14.75
CA TYR A 3 -16.72 4.32 13.82
C TYR A 3 -16.71 4.90 12.40
N LEU A 4 -15.62 5.59 12.05
CA LEU A 4 -15.38 6.09 10.69
C LEU A 4 -14.81 4.97 9.81
N SER A 5 -15.16 4.94 8.54
CA SER A 5 -14.52 4.08 7.54
C SER A 5 -13.12 4.60 7.17
N ASP A 6 -12.30 3.75 6.53
CA ASP A 6 -10.95 4.15 6.11
C ASP A 6 -10.97 5.28 5.08
N GLY A 7 -11.95 5.26 4.16
CA GLY A 7 -12.17 6.34 3.21
C GLY A 7 -12.58 7.65 3.89
N GLN A 8 -13.40 7.59 4.94
CA GLN A 8 -13.77 8.77 5.73
C GLN A 8 -12.57 9.32 6.51
N LEU A 9 -11.74 8.45 7.12
CA LEU A 9 -10.51 8.87 7.80
C LEU A 9 -9.52 9.52 6.83
N ALA A 10 -9.40 9.01 5.61
CA ALA A 10 -8.55 9.62 4.58
C ALA A 10 -9.08 11.00 4.17
N HIS A 11 -10.40 11.15 3.98
CA HIS A 11 -11.03 12.42 3.64
C HIS A 11 -10.84 13.47 4.74
N ILE A 12 -11.15 13.13 5.99
CA ILE A 12 -10.96 14.01 7.15
C ILE A 12 -9.48 14.36 7.32
N GLY A 13 -8.58 13.40 7.09
CA GLY A 13 -7.15 13.64 7.07
C GLY A 13 -6.77 14.72 6.05
N LYS A 14 -7.28 14.63 4.81
CA LYS A 14 -7.04 15.64 3.77
C LYS A 14 -7.57 17.02 4.18
N GLU A 15 -8.81 17.11 4.63
CA GLU A 15 -9.40 18.38 5.10
C GLU A 15 -8.57 19.00 6.25
N ALA A 16 -8.09 18.17 7.18
CA ALA A 16 -7.26 18.65 8.28
C ALA A 16 -5.93 19.23 7.80
N HIS A 17 -5.31 18.66 6.75
CA HIS A 17 -4.11 19.24 6.12
C HIS A 17 -4.41 20.57 5.44
N GLU A 18 -5.52 20.67 4.69
CA GLU A 18 -5.92 21.93 4.05
C GLU A 18 -6.15 23.04 5.08
N VAL A 19 -6.78 22.70 6.21
CA VAL A 19 -6.95 23.61 7.35
C VAL A 19 -5.60 23.98 7.97
N LEU A 20 -4.68 23.03 8.13
CA LEU A 20 -3.34 23.31 8.65
C LEU A 20 -2.59 24.29 7.75
N ASP A 21 -2.57 24.06 6.44
CA ASP A 21 -1.91 24.93 5.46
C ASP A 21 -2.52 26.34 5.44
N SER A 22 -3.84 26.43 5.63
CA SER A 22 -4.54 27.71 5.77
C SER A 22 -4.11 28.45 7.05
N LEU A 23 -4.03 27.74 8.18
CA LEU A 23 -3.59 28.30 9.46
C LEU A 23 -2.14 28.75 9.43
N GLU A 24 -1.24 27.96 8.85
CA GLU A 24 0.18 28.28 8.75
C GLU A 24 0.40 29.53 7.90
N ARG A 25 -0.25 29.64 6.74
CA ARG A 25 -0.21 30.86 5.91
C ARG A 25 -0.76 32.07 6.66
N ARG A 26 -1.89 31.92 7.36
CA ARG A 26 -2.50 33.04 8.09
C ARG A 26 -1.64 33.51 9.26
N ILE A 27 -1.05 32.57 10.01
CA ILE A 27 -0.11 32.88 11.10
C ILE A 27 1.11 33.61 10.54
N GLN A 28 1.69 33.12 9.45
CA GLN A 28 2.86 33.74 8.83
C GLN A 28 2.59 35.18 8.37
N VAL A 29 1.40 35.44 7.79
CA VAL A 29 0.99 36.81 7.42
C VAL A 29 0.85 37.69 8.65
N MET A 30 0.20 37.20 9.72
CA MET A 30 0.08 37.97 10.97
C MET A 30 1.47 38.24 11.55
N GLU A 31 2.35 37.25 11.67
CA GLU A 31 3.71 37.44 12.20
C GLU A 31 4.56 38.48 11.43
N GLN A 32 4.26 38.75 10.16
CA GLN A 32 4.93 39.78 9.35
C GLN A 32 4.40 41.20 9.60
N GLU A 33 3.20 41.35 10.15
CA GLU A 33 2.62 42.67 10.43
C GLU A 33 3.33 43.27 11.67
N LEU A 34 4.10 44.33 11.45
CA LEU A 34 5.06 44.90 12.42
C LEU A 34 4.42 45.54 13.67
N SER A 35 3.10 45.71 13.68
CA SER A 35 2.36 46.48 14.69
C SER A 35 1.11 45.72 15.12
N HIS A 36 1.24 44.84 16.12
CA HIS A 36 0.09 44.12 16.66
C HIS A 36 -0.59 44.87 17.80
N GLY A 37 -1.84 45.25 17.58
CA GLY A 37 -2.75 45.59 18.65
C GLY A 37 -2.99 44.38 19.59
N PRO A 38 -3.48 44.61 20.83
CA PRO A 38 -3.75 43.53 21.78
C PRO A 38 -4.72 42.46 21.24
N GLN A 39 -5.71 42.86 20.42
CA GLN A 39 -6.65 41.91 19.79
C GLN A 39 -6.00 41.03 18.71
N GLU A 40 -5.02 41.56 17.98
CA GLU A 40 -4.29 40.81 16.95
C GLU A 40 -3.35 39.79 17.60
N ARG A 41 -2.71 40.16 18.72
CA ARG A 41 -1.94 39.20 19.55
C ARG A 41 -2.80 38.04 20.04
N ASP A 42 -3.98 38.31 20.57
CA ASP A 42 -4.89 37.26 21.04
C ASP A 42 -5.34 36.35 19.89
N THR A 43 -5.58 36.93 18.71
CA THR A 43 -5.94 36.18 17.49
C THR A 43 -4.80 35.29 17.03
N LEU A 44 -3.56 35.78 17.08
CA LEU A 44 -2.36 35.00 16.77
C LEU A 44 -2.21 33.82 17.75
N ILE A 45 -2.33 34.05 19.06
CA ILE A 45 -2.27 32.98 20.07
C ILE A 45 -3.32 31.90 19.80
N LYS A 46 -4.56 32.30 19.48
CA LYS A 46 -5.65 31.37 19.14
C LYS A 46 -5.35 30.59 17.86
N ALA A 47 -4.85 31.26 16.83
CA ALA A 47 -4.49 30.62 15.56
C ALA A 47 -3.35 29.61 15.75
N SER A 48 -2.29 29.98 16.48
CA SER A 48 -1.17 29.09 16.81
C SER A 48 -1.64 27.88 17.62
N THR A 49 -2.50 28.09 18.61
CA THR A 49 -3.09 26.99 19.39
C THR A 49 -3.92 26.06 18.49
N LYS A 50 -4.74 26.63 17.59
CA LYS A 50 -5.53 25.84 16.64
C LYS A 50 -4.63 25.04 15.70
N ARG A 51 -3.55 25.61 15.18
CA ARG A 51 -2.54 24.92 14.37
C ARG A 51 -1.97 23.72 15.11
N ASP A 52 -1.59 23.89 16.38
CA ASP A 52 -0.97 22.83 17.16
C ASP A 52 -1.98 21.70 17.49
N VAL A 53 -3.25 22.06 17.77
CA VAL A 53 -4.34 21.08 17.90
C VAL A 53 -4.58 20.34 16.58
N THR A 54 -4.61 21.03 15.44
CA THR A 54 -4.77 20.41 14.13
C THR A 54 -3.63 19.44 13.82
N ARG A 55 -2.38 19.78 14.16
CA ARG A 55 -1.22 18.86 13.99
C ARG A 55 -1.39 17.59 14.82
N ARG A 56 -1.83 17.71 16.08
CA ARG A 56 -2.11 16.54 16.93
C ARG A 56 -3.27 15.70 16.39
N PHE A 57 -4.29 16.35 15.86
CA PHE A 57 -5.43 15.68 15.24
C PHE A 57 -5.02 14.88 14.01
N ILE A 58 -4.19 15.45 13.12
CA ILE A 58 -3.63 14.75 11.96
C ILE A 58 -2.83 13.53 12.39
N ARG A 59 -1.98 13.66 13.42
CA ARG A 59 -1.23 12.52 13.95
C ARG A 59 -2.15 11.42 14.48
N ALA A 60 -3.19 11.77 15.24
CA ALA A 60 -4.16 10.81 15.74
C ALA A 60 -4.89 10.06 14.60
N ILE A 61 -5.17 10.74 13.47
CA ILE A 61 -5.74 10.09 12.28
C ILE A 61 -4.73 9.10 11.67
N GLN A 62 -3.47 9.49 11.55
CA GLN A 62 -2.42 8.63 11.01
C GLN A 62 -2.20 7.39 11.89
N ASP A 63 -2.14 7.57 13.21
CA ASP A 63 -1.97 6.49 14.18
C ASP A 63 -3.14 5.50 14.10
N GLU A 64 -4.38 5.99 13.96
CA GLU A 64 -5.56 5.15 13.77
C GLU A 64 -5.53 4.39 12.44
N GLN A 65 -5.16 5.05 11.34
CA GLN A 65 -5.01 4.39 10.03
C GLN A 65 -3.92 3.31 10.07
N GLU A 66 -2.80 3.57 10.74
CA GLU A 66 -1.74 2.59 10.93
C GLU A 66 -2.21 1.39 11.74
N HIS A 67 -2.93 1.65 12.84
CA HIS A 67 -3.48 0.62 13.70
C HIS A 67 -4.45 -0.29 12.94
N ARG A 68 -5.27 0.27 12.06
CA ARG A 68 -6.18 -0.51 11.19
C ARG A 68 -5.44 -1.32 10.14
N ARG A 69 -4.42 -0.74 9.50
CA ARG A 69 -3.59 -1.43 8.50
C ARG A 69 -2.83 -2.60 9.12
N ASN A 70 -2.31 -2.41 10.32
CA ASN A 70 -1.57 -3.43 11.05
C ASN A 70 -2.46 -4.33 11.91
N ASN A 71 -3.78 -4.29 11.73
CA ASN A 71 -4.70 -5.08 12.53
C ASN A 71 -4.35 -6.58 12.43
N PRO A 72 -3.94 -7.22 13.54
CA PRO A 72 -3.47 -8.60 13.52
C PRO A 72 -4.58 -9.58 13.14
N ALA A 73 -5.84 -9.26 13.46
CA ALA A 73 -6.98 -10.08 13.05
C ALA A 73 -7.19 -10.05 11.53
N LEU A 74 -7.06 -8.87 10.90
CA LEU A 74 -7.11 -8.77 9.43
C LEU A 74 -5.93 -9.49 8.77
N ARG A 75 -4.72 -9.34 9.31
CA ARG A 75 -3.54 -10.04 8.80
C ARG A 75 -3.67 -11.55 8.92
N SER A 76 -4.11 -12.06 10.07
CA SER A 76 -4.35 -13.49 10.29
C SER A 76 -5.41 -14.02 9.34
N ALA A 77 -6.55 -13.33 9.25
CA ALA A 77 -7.63 -13.72 8.34
C ALA A 77 -7.16 -13.73 6.88
N ALA A 78 -6.44 -12.70 6.43
CA ALA A 78 -5.90 -12.63 5.07
C ALA A 78 -4.85 -13.73 4.80
N SER A 79 -3.99 -14.02 5.77
CA SER A 79 -2.95 -15.06 5.64
C SER A 79 -3.52 -16.47 5.45
N GLU A 80 -4.71 -16.74 5.98
CA GLU A 80 -5.35 -18.05 5.85
C GLU A 80 -6.35 -18.09 4.68
N SER A 81 -7.19 -17.05 4.55
CA SER A 81 -8.26 -17.01 3.55
C SER A 81 -7.75 -16.81 2.14
N LEU A 82 -6.78 -15.93 1.91
CA LEU A 82 -6.35 -15.60 0.55
C LEU A 82 -5.62 -16.78 -0.11
N PRO A 83 -4.65 -17.45 0.55
CA PRO A 83 -4.05 -18.67 0.00
C PRO A 83 -5.06 -19.80 -0.16
N ARG A 84 -6.02 -19.97 0.77
CA ARG A 84 -7.06 -21.00 0.64
C ARG A 84 -7.95 -20.75 -0.57
N THR A 85 -8.48 -19.53 -0.71
CA THR A 85 -9.33 -19.16 -1.86
C THR A 85 -8.55 -19.29 -3.17
N PHE A 86 -7.27 -18.89 -3.19
CA PHE A 86 -6.43 -19.06 -4.37
C PHE A 86 -6.27 -20.55 -4.75
N LEU A 87 -5.96 -21.41 -3.78
CA LEU A 87 -5.83 -22.86 -4.02
C LEU A 87 -7.16 -23.49 -4.44
N GLU A 88 -8.27 -23.05 -3.87
CA GLU A 88 -9.61 -23.49 -4.24
C GLU A 88 -9.94 -23.11 -5.69
N VAL A 89 -9.71 -21.85 -6.08
CA VAL A 89 -9.88 -21.39 -7.47
C VAL A 89 -8.96 -22.17 -8.41
N ALA A 90 -7.68 -22.35 -8.05
CA ALA A 90 -6.71 -23.09 -8.87
C ALA A 90 -7.15 -24.55 -9.10
N ARG A 91 -7.62 -25.24 -8.05
CA ARG A 91 -8.17 -26.60 -8.14
C ARG A 91 -9.37 -26.69 -9.08
N HIS A 92 -10.18 -25.63 -9.17
CA HIS A 92 -11.33 -25.58 -10.10
C HIS A 92 -10.96 -25.20 -11.53
N ARG A 93 -9.78 -24.59 -11.76
CA ARG A 93 -9.34 -24.14 -13.09
C ARG A 93 -8.36 -25.08 -13.76
N LEU A 94 -7.66 -25.91 -12.98
CA LEU A 94 -6.68 -26.86 -13.49
C LEU A 94 -7.25 -28.30 -13.46
N PRO A 95 -6.87 -29.15 -14.43
CA PRO A 95 -7.09 -30.59 -14.31
C PRO A 95 -6.52 -31.12 -12.99
N GLY A 96 -7.25 -31.99 -12.28
CA GLY A 96 -6.86 -32.45 -10.93
C GLY A 96 -5.42 -32.98 -10.85
N ALA A 97 -5.00 -33.79 -11.84
CA ALA A 97 -3.65 -34.34 -11.90
C ALA A 97 -2.55 -33.28 -12.07
N THR A 98 -2.81 -32.19 -12.81
CA THR A 98 -1.82 -31.12 -13.00
C THR A 98 -1.76 -30.22 -11.77
N PHE A 99 -2.89 -29.94 -11.12
CA PHE A 99 -2.92 -29.20 -9.85
C PHE A 99 -2.13 -29.94 -8.76
N ASP A 100 -2.39 -31.23 -8.57
CA ASP A 100 -1.73 -32.02 -7.52
C ASP A 100 -0.21 -32.14 -7.78
N SER A 101 0.20 -32.30 -9.05
CA SER A 101 1.63 -32.34 -9.42
C SER A 101 2.34 -31.02 -9.12
N LEU A 102 1.74 -29.88 -9.51
CA LEU A 102 2.30 -28.56 -9.24
C LEU A 102 2.32 -28.23 -7.75
N LEU A 103 1.30 -28.62 -7.00
CA LEU A 103 1.23 -28.44 -5.55
C LEU A 103 2.35 -29.23 -4.87
N GLN A 104 2.55 -30.49 -5.26
CA GLN A 104 3.60 -31.33 -4.71
C GLN A 104 5.00 -30.81 -5.05
N GLU A 105 5.22 -30.33 -6.27
CA GLU A 105 6.46 -29.68 -6.67
C GLU A 105 6.76 -28.44 -5.83
N ALA A 106 5.77 -27.55 -5.68
CA ALA A 106 5.90 -26.33 -4.87
C ALA A 106 6.20 -26.64 -3.40
N LEU A 107 5.50 -27.60 -2.79
CA LEU A 107 5.76 -28.03 -1.41
C LEU A 107 7.17 -28.62 -1.24
N THR A 108 7.65 -29.38 -2.22
CA THR A 108 9.00 -29.96 -2.21
C THR A 108 10.06 -28.87 -2.33
N ALA A 109 9.85 -27.87 -3.21
CA ALA A 109 10.75 -26.73 -3.34
C ALA A 109 10.81 -25.89 -2.05
N CYS A 110 9.67 -25.67 -1.38
CA CYS A 110 9.64 -24.97 -0.09
C CYS A 110 10.39 -25.71 1.01
N ALA A 111 10.25 -27.05 1.09
CA ALA A 111 10.98 -27.86 2.07
C ALA A 111 12.50 -27.76 1.85
N GLN A 112 12.96 -27.83 0.60
CA GLN A 112 14.37 -27.66 0.25
C GLN A 112 14.91 -26.28 0.62
N GLN A 113 14.12 -25.21 0.45
CA GLN A 113 14.51 -23.86 0.86
C GLN A 113 14.62 -23.72 2.38
N GLN A 114 13.74 -24.38 3.14
CA GLN A 114 13.79 -24.39 4.61
C GLN A 114 15.01 -25.13 5.14
N ASP A 115 15.35 -26.27 4.54
CA ASP A 115 16.57 -27.02 4.89
C ASP A 115 17.85 -26.24 4.56
N ALA A 116 17.87 -25.51 3.44
CA ALA A 116 18.99 -24.66 3.06
C ALA A 116 19.18 -23.43 3.98
N GLN A 117 18.11 -22.90 4.58
CA GLN A 117 18.17 -21.80 5.55
C GLN A 117 18.51 -22.25 6.97
N ALA A 118 18.30 -23.52 7.32
CA ALA A 118 18.59 -24.08 8.63
C ALA A 118 20.04 -24.60 8.80
N ALA A 119 20.80 -24.72 7.70
CA ALA A 119 22.21 -25.09 7.77
C ALA A 119 23.04 -23.94 8.40
N PRO A 120 23.86 -24.20 9.44
CA PRO A 120 24.72 -23.17 10.00
C PRO A 120 25.74 -22.74 8.93
N SER A 121 25.75 -21.44 8.59
CA SER A 121 26.72 -20.89 7.65
C SER A 121 28.15 -21.21 8.11
N PRO A 122 28.97 -21.92 7.32
CA PRO A 122 30.40 -21.79 7.48
C PRO A 122 30.80 -20.38 6.99
N ALA A 123 31.71 -19.76 7.73
CA ALA A 123 32.30 -18.44 7.46
C ALA A 123 32.62 -18.20 5.96
N PRO A 124 32.60 -16.94 5.50
CA PRO A 124 32.60 -16.62 4.07
C PRO A 124 33.91 -17.10 3.44
N ARG A 125 33.80 -18.06 2.53
CA ARG A 125 34.86 -18.36 1.57
C ARG A 125 34.54 -17.59 0.30
N ASP A 126 35.34 -16.56 0.04
CA ASP A 126 35.53 -16.00 -1.29
C ASP A 126 35.82 -17.14 -2.27
N THR A 127 34.86 -17.44 -3.14
CA THR A 127 35.14 -18.09 -4.41
C THR A 127 34.17 -17.55 -5.45
N SER A 128 34.71 -16.63 -6.26
CA SER A 128 34.30 -16.28 -7.61
C SER A 128 33.60 -17.44 -8.31
N GLN A 129 32.27 -17.37 -8.43
CA GLN A 129 31.53 -18.15 -9.42
C GLN A 129 31.01 -17.19 -10.46
N GLU A 130 31.64 -17.28 -11.63
CA GLU A 130 31.28 -16.58 -12.85
C GLU A 130 29.85 -16.93 -13.23
N ASP A 131 28.94 -15.98 -13.00
CA ASP A 131 27.58 -16.06 -13.50
C ASP A 131 27.64 -16.04 -15.04
N LYS A 132 27.30 -17.17 -15.64
CA LYS A 132 27.27 -17.36 -17.09
C LYS A 132 26.01 -16.65 -17.62
N VAL A 133 26.06 -15.33 -17.69
CA VAL A 133 24.99 -14.50 -18.23
C VAL A 133 24.89 -14.76 -19.73
N ILE A 134 23.86 -15.52 -20.14
CA ILE A 134 23.46 -15.64 -21.54
C ILE A 134 22.67 -14.35 -21.87
N PRO A 135 23.10 -13.52 -22.84
CA PRO A 135 22.33 -12.35 -23.24
C PRO A 135 21.04 -12.78 -23.91
N ILE A 136 19.89 -12.34 -23.39
CA ILE A 136 18.61 -12.46 -24.09
C ILE A 136 18.71 -11.57 -25.34
N ARG A 137 18.73 -12.17 -26.53
CA ARG A 137 18.53 -11.45 -27.79
C ARG A 137 17.13 -10.85 -27.77
N ASN A 138 17.07 -9.53 -27.75
CA ASN A 138 15.84 -8.77 -27.93
C ASN A 138 15.54 -8.70 -29.43
N ASP A 139 15.03 -9.80 -30.00
CA ASP A 139 14.42 -9.81 -31.32
C ASP A 139 12.99 -9.29 -31.14
N GLY A 140 12.79 -8.01 -31.46
CA GLY A 140 11.50 -7.36 -31.44
C GLY A 140 10.61 -7.90 -32.54
N ASP A 141 9.68 -8.79 -32.18
CA ASP A 141 8.55 -9.15 -33.03
C ASP A 141 7.25 -8.87 -32.24
N SER A 142 6.86 -7.60 -32.24
CA SER A 142 5.61 -7.12 -31.66
C SER A 142 4.47 -7.53 -32.58
N LEU A 143 3.82 -8.65 -32.28
CA LEU A 143 2.63 -9.10 -33.01
C LEU A 143 1.50 -8.05 -32.92
N PRO A 144 0.83 -7.68 -34.03
CA PRO A 144 -0.24 -6.69 -33.99
C PRO A 144 -1.49 -7.29 -33.34
N VAL A 145 -1.88 -6.72 -32.19
CA VAL A 145 -3.15 -7.02 -31.52
C VAL A 145 -4.29 -6.45 -32.36
N VAL A 146 -5.03 -7.31 -33.04
CA VAL A 146 -6.28 -6.94 -33.71
C VAL A 146 -7.39 -6.95 -32.66
N VAL A 147 -7.83 -5.76 -32.27
CA VAL A 147 -9.05 -5.58 -31.48
C VAL A 147 -10.22 -5.59 -32.46
N SER A 148 -11.00 -6.65 -32.48
CA SER A 148 -12.29 -6.66 -33.19
C SER A 148 -13.29 -5.76 -32.42
N PRO A 149 -13.93 -4.78 -33.06
CA PRO A 149 -14.94 -3.97 -32.41
C PRO A 149 -16.21 -4.80 -32.12
N ALA A 150 -16.83 -4.54 -30.98
CA ALA A 150 -18.11 -5.11 -30.59
C ALA A 150 -19.23 -4.62 -31.52
N PRO A 151 -20.25 -5.44 -31.83
CA PRO A 151 -21.37 -5.00 -32.67
C PRO A 151 -22.21 -3.93 -31.95
N GLU A 152 -22.52 -2.87 -32.69
CA GLU A 152 -23.36 -1.76 -32.26
C GLU A 152 -24.77 -2.22 -31.86
N SER A 153 -25.27 -1.66 -30.77
CA SER A 153 -26.65 -1.77 -30.31
C SER A 153 -27.61 -1.31 -31.41
N ALA A 154 -28.37 -2.25 -31.97
CA ALA A 154 -29.49 -1.92 -32.85
C ALA A 154 -30.50 -1.07 -32.07
N THR A 155 -30.63 0.17 -32.52
CA THR A 155 -31.68 1.12 -32.14
C THR A 155 -32.79 0.98 -33.18
N GLU A 156 -33.98 0.58 -32.77
CA GLU A 156 -35.24 0.73 -33.51
C GLU A 156 -36.33 0.91 -32.44
N ALA A 157 -36.78 2.15 -32.20
CA ALA A 157 -37.84 2.86 -32.91
C ALA A 157 -39.24 2.31 -32.56
#